data_AF-A0A419DA54-F1
#
_entry.id   AF-A0A419DA54-F1
#
_cell.length_a   1.000
_cell.length_b   1.000
_cell.length_c   1.000
_cell.angle_alpha   90.00
_cell.angle_beta   90.00
_cell.angle_gamma   90.00
#
_symmetry.space_group_name_H-M   'P 1'
#
loop_
_entity.id
_entity.type
_entity.pdbx_description
1 polymer ?
#
loop_
_entity_poly.entity_id
_entity_poly.type
_entity_poly.pdbx_seq_one_letter_code
_entity_poly.pdbx_strand_id
1 'polypeptide(L)'
;MNKKAQITELIDSYISNLEKRGAKEFSGYTEIRTEEERMGYLLWFCKETKKFAEKGDLEKAGRWLGFIQGTLWALNIYSIDEMRDHNRPIFK
;
A
#
# COMPACT_ATOMS: atom_id res chain seq x y z
N MET A 1 11.21 -10.97 12.96
CA MET A 1 10.60 -9.63 12.80
C MET A 1 9.15 -9.69 13.23
N ASN A 2 8.62 -8.68 13.93
CA ASN A 2 7.20 -8.69 14.33
C ASN A 2 6.29 -8.21 13.18
N LYS A 3 4.99 -8.52 13.25
CA LYS A 3 4.01 -8.15 12.20
C LYS A 3 3.97 -6.66 11.89
N LYS A 4 4.12 -5.81 12.91
CA LYS A 4 4.22 -4.35 12.75
C LYS A 4 5.35 -4.00 11.78
N ALA A 5 6.57 -4.46 12.07
CA ALA A 5 7.75 -4.17 11.25
C ALA A 5 7.61 -4.71 9.82
N GLN A 6 7.03 -5.90 9.65
CA GLN A 6 6.80 -6.49 8.33
C GLN A 6 5.81 -5.66 7.49
N ILE A 7 4.69 -5.20 8.10
CA ILE A 7 3.72 -4.35 7.41
C ILE A 7 4.35 -3.00 7.07
N THR A 8 5.06 -2.37 8.00
CA THR A 8 5.66 -1.05 7.77
C THR A 8 6.72 -1.10 6.67
N GLU A 9 7.59 -2.11 6.65
CA GLU A 9 8.62 -2.27 5.61
C GLU A 9 8.00 -2.53 4.24
N LEU A 10 6.96 -3.36 4.17
CA LEU A 10 6.26 -3.62 2.92
C LEU A 10 5.60 -2.34 2.38
N ILE A 11 4.90 -1.60 3.25
CA ILE A 11 4.29 -0.32 2.89
C ILE A 11 5.35 0.69 2.43
N ASP A 12 6.51 0.75 3.08
CA ASP A 12 7.62 1.62 2.66
C ASP A 12 8.12 1.27 1.25
N SER A 13 8.16 -0.01 0.90
CA SER A 13 8.51 -0.43 -0.46
C SER A 13 7.47 0.04 -1.50
N TYR A 14 6.18 0.01 -1.15
CA TYR A 14 5.11 0.48 -2.03
C TYR A 14 5.12 2.00 -2.19
N ILE A 15 5.34 2.74 -1.10
CA ILE A 15 5.54 4.20 -1.12
C ILE A 15 6.69 4.55 -2.07
N SER A 16 7.85 3.91 -1.90
CA SER A 16 9.02 4.17 -2.75
C SER A 16 8.75 3.87 -4.22
N ASN A 17 8.03 2.79 -4.53
CA ASN A 17 7.68 2.44 -5.91
C ASN A 17 6.75 3.47 -6.55
N LEU A 18 5.70 3.89 -5.83
CA LEU A 18 4.74 4.89 -6.30
C LEU A 18 5.41 6.26 -6.53
N GLU A 19 6.25 6.70 -5.60
CA GLU A 19 7.00 7.96 -5.73
C GLU A 19 7.97 7.92 -6.92
N LYS A 20 8.65 6.79 -7.17
CA LYS A 20 9.50 6.60 -8.36
C LYS A 20 8.72 6.66 -9.67
N ARG A 21 7.44 6.29 -9.66
CA ARG A 21 6.52 6.40 -10.81
C ARG A 21 5.93 7.81 -10.98
N GLY A 22 6.30 8.76 -10.12
CA GLY A 22 5.83 10.14 -10.19
C GLY A 22 4.50 10.38 -9.49
N ALA A 23 4.02 9.44 -8.65
CA ALA A 23 2.82 9.64 -7.86
C ALA A 23 2.98 10.86 -6.94
N LYS A 24 2.01 11.77 -6.98
CA LYS A 24 1.91 12.89 -6.05
C LYS A 24 0.75 12.64 -5.12
N GLU A 25 1.04 12.57 -3.83
CA GLU A 25 0.03 12.29 -2.81
C GLU A 25 -1.09 13.32 -2.89
N PHE A 26 -2.33 12.84 -2.88
CA PHE A 26 -3.48 13.68 -2.56
C PHE A 26 -4.49 12.92 -1.71
N SER A 27 -5.20 13.67 -0.87
CA SER A 27 -6.28 13.18 -0.02
C SER A 27 -7.57 13.90 -0.37
N GLY A 28 -8.68 13.16 -0.54
CA GLY A 28 -10.00 13.75 -0.76
C GLY A 28 -10.96 12.82 -1.51
N TYR A 29 -12.26 13.04 -1.37
CA TYR A 29 -13.27 12.48 -2.26
C TYR A 29 -13.30 13.32 -3.53
N THR A 30 -12.49 12.95 -4.51
CA THR A 30 -12.58 13.48 -5.88
C THR A 30 -12.96 12.31 -6.77
N GLU A 31 -13.61 12.60 -7.90
CA GLU A 31 -13.67 11.59 -8.95
C GLU A 31 -12.25 11.33 -9.45
N ILE A 32 -11.78 10.10 -9.26
CA ILE A 32 -10.49 9.65 -9.77
C ILE A 32 -10.66 9.32 -11.24
N ARG A 33 -10.06 10.13 -12.13
CA ARG A 33 -10.24 10.06 -13.58
C ARG A 33 -9.00 9.57 -14.30
N THR A 34 -7.80 9.73 -13.74
CA THR A 34 -6.54 9.29 -14.38
C THR A 34 -5.78 8.23 -13.56
N GLU A 35 -4.81 7.55 -14.19
CA GLU A 35 -3.93 6.61 -13.49
C GLU A 35 -2.99 7.31 -12.49
N GLU A 36 -2.52 8.52 -12.82
CA GLU A 36 -1.73 9.35 -11.90
C GLU A 36 -2.52 9.71 -10.65
N GLU A 37 -3.81 10.02 -10.81
CA GLU A 37 -4.70 10.25 -9.67
C GLU A 37 -4.92 8.95 -8.87
N ARG A 38 -5.06 7.79 -9.52
CA ARG A 38 -5.13 6.51 -8.79
C ARG A 38 -3.86 6.28 -7.96
N MET A 39 -2.69 6.52 -8.54
CA MET A 39 -1.41 6.34 -7.86
C MET A 39 -1.22 7.35 -6.71
N GLY A 40 -1.62 8.61 -6.89
CA GLY A 40 -1.58 9.64 -5.85
C GLY A 40 -2.47 9.30 -4.65
N TYR A 41 -3.68 8.79 -4.91
CA TYR A 41 -4.59 8.34 -3.87
C TYR A 41 -4.08 7.09 -3.16
N LEU A 42 -3.50 6.16 -3.92
CA LEU A 42 -2.89 4.95 -3.38
C LEU A 42 -1.67 5.25 -2.49
N LEU A 43 -0.88 6.26 -2.85
CA LEU A 43 0.24 6.74 -2.04
C LEU A 43 -0.25 7.28 -0.68
N TRP A 44 -1.35 8.04 -0.66
CA TRP A 44 -1.99 8.46 0.59
C TRP A 44 -2.45 7.26 1.43
N PHE A 45 -3.12 6.28 0.82
CA PHE A 45 -3.52 5.04 1.50
C PHE A 45 -2.34 4.30 2.13
N CYS A 46 -1.20 4.21 1.43
CA CYS A 46 0.01 3.59 1.95
C CYS A 46 0.49 4.33 3.21
N LYS A 47 0.59 5.67 3.16
CA LYS A 47 1.05 6.49 4.30
C LYS A 47 0.11 6.36 5.51
N GLU A 48 -1.20 6.34 5.31
CA GLU A 48 -2.16 6.12 6.40
C GLU A 48 -2.08 4.69 6.97
N THR A 49 -1.90 3.68 6.11
CA THR A 49 -1.73 2.28 6.53
C THR A 49 -0.50 2.11 7.42
N LYS A 50 0.61 2.78 7.06
CA LYS A 50 1.82 2.82 7.90
C LYS A 50 1.51 3.38 9.29
N LYS A 51 0.78 4.50 9.38
CA LYS A 51 0.38 5.11 10.67
C LYS A 51 -0.45 4.15 11.53
N PHE A 52 -1.37 3.38 10.95
CA PHE A 52 -2.13 2.35 11.70
C PHE A 52 -1.20 1.26 12.25
N ALA A 53 -0.30 0.73 11.41
CA ALA A 53 0.65 -0.29 11.83
C ALA A 53 1.60 0.22 12.94
N GLU A 54 2.10 1.45 12.82
CA GLU A 54 2.99 2.09 13.80
C GLU A 54 2.32 2.26 15.16
N LYS A 55 1.02 2.59 15.17
CA LYS A 55 0.17 2.70 16.38
C LYS A 55 -0.25 1.34 16.95
N GLY A 56 0.06 0.24 16.28
CA GLY A 56 -0.31 -1.12 16.72
C GLY A 56 -1.71 -1.57 16.30
N ASP A 57 -2.43 -0.79 15.50
CA ASP A 57 -3.73 -1.17 14.93
C ASP A 57 -3.52 -2.08 13.70
N LEU A 58 -3.04 -3.30 13.96
CA LEU A 58 -2.63 -4.25 12.93
C LEU A 58 -3.81 -4.83 12.14
N GLU A 59 -5.00 -4.88 12.74
CA GLU A 59 -6.20 -5.37 12.07
C GLU A 59 -6.65 -4.39 10.98
N LYS A 60 -6.72 -3.09 11.32
CA LYS A 60 -7.04 -2.05 10.35
C LYS A 60 -5.95 -1.91 9.30
N ALA A 61 -4.68 -1.96 9.71
CA ALA A 61 -3.55 -1.94 8.79
C ALA A 61 -3.62 -3.12 7.80
N GLY A 62 -3.95 -4.32 8.26
CA GLY A 62 -4.11 -5.50 7.40
C GLY A 62 -5.24 -5.37 6.39
N ARG A 63 -6.40 -4.82 6.80
CA ARG A 63 -7.51 -4.57 5.87
C ARG A 63 -7.14 -3.56 4.78
N TRP A 64 -6.46 -2.49 5.15
CA TRP A 64 -6.03 -1.46 4.19
C TRP A 64 -4.90 -1.97 3.28
N LEU A 65 -3.98 -2.78 3.82
CA LEU A 65 -2.95 -3.45 3.03
C LEU A 65 -3.55 -4.32 1.92
N GLY A 66 -4.61 -5.09 2.22
CA GLY A 66 -5.32 -5.88 1.20
C GLY A 66 -5.93 -5.03 0.09
N PHE A 67 -6.56 -3.90 0.45
CA PHE A 67 -7.08 -2.94 -0.54
C PHE A 67 -5.96 -2.34 -1.41
N ILE A 68 -4.85 -1.93 -0.79
CA ILE A 68 -3.68 -1.39 -1.49
C ILE A 68 -3.14 -2.42 -2.48
N GLN A 69 -2.98 -3.67 -2.06
CA GLN A 69 -2.46 -4.73 -2.92
C GLN A 69 -3.40 -5.07 -4.07
N GLY A 70 -4.72 -5.11 -3.83
CA GLY A 70 -5.71 -5.27 -4.90
C GLY A 70 -5.62 -4.15 -5.94
N THR A 71 -5.42 -2.91 -5.49
CA THR A 71 -5.28 -1.74 -6.38
C THR A 71 -3.96 -1.77 -7.17
N LEU A 72 -2.84 -2.09 -6.51
CA LEU A 72 -1.54 -2.24 -7.16
C LEU A 72 -1.55 -3.32 -8.26
N TRP A 73 -2.25 -4.43 -8.01
CA TRP A 73 -2.45 -5.48 -9.01
C TRP A 73 -3.33 -5.00 -10.17
N ALA A 74 -4.45 -4.32 -9.89
CA ALA A 74 -5.33 -3.77 -10.92
C ALA A 74 -4.65 -2.71 -11.81
N LEU A 75 -3.63 -2.02 -11.29
CA LEU A 75 -2.80 -1.06 -12.02
C LEU A 75 -1.60 -1.72 -12.74
N ASN A 76 -1.49 -3.06 -12.73
CA ASN A 76 -0.36 -3.81 -13.27
C ASN A 76 1.01 -3.37 -12.70
N ILE A 77 1.04 -2.84 -11.47
CA ILE A 77 2.29 -2.44 -10.81
C ILE A 77 3.04 -3.67 -10.29
N TYR A 78 2.30 -4.67 -9.80
CA TYR A 78 2.81 -5.97 -9.40
C TYR A 78 1.89 -7.08 -9.90
N SER A 79 2.49 -8.22 -10.20
CA SER A 79 1.81 -9.49 -10.46
C SER A 79 1.24 -10.12 -9.18
N ILE A 80 0.31 -11.05 -9.34
CA ILE A 80 -0.25 -11.80 -8.21
C ILE A 80 0.81 -12.66 -7.51
N ASP A 81 1.83 -13.13 -8.24
CA ASP A 81 2.94 -13.91 -7.69
C ASP A 81 3.84 -13.05 -6.80
N GLU A 82 4.21 -11.85 -7.24
CA GLU A 82 4.96 -10.88 -6.41
C GLU A 82 4.18 -10.54 -5.14
N MET A 83 2.86 -10.34 -5.24
CA MET A 83 2.00 -10.05 -4.09
C MET A 83 1.92 -11.21 -3.10
N ARG A 84 1.84 -12.45 -3.57
CA ARG A 84 1.92 -13.63 -2.71
C ARG A 84 3.22 -13.63 -1.91
N ASP A 85 4.33 -13.31 -2.56
CA ASP A 85 5.65 -13.33 -1.92
C ASP A 85 5.85 -12.16 -0.95
N HIS A 86 5.27 -10.98 -1.24
CA HIS A 86 5.17 -9.86 -0.29
C HIS A 86 4.45 -10.23 1.02
N ASN A 87 3.43 -11.08 0.94
CA ASN A 87 2.60 -11.49 2.08
C ASN A 87 3.19 -12.63 2.90
N ARG A 88 4.08 -13.45 2.31
CA ARG A 88 4.67 -14.63 2.95
C ARG A 88 5.37 -14.33 4.29
N PRO A 89 6.12 -13.22 4.47
CA PRO A 89 6.71 -12.89 5.76
C PRO A 89 5.65 -12.60 6.84
N ILE A 90 4.52 -11.99 6.47
CA ILE A 90 3.52 -11.44 7.41
C ILE A 90 2.61 -12.53 8.00
N PHE A 91 2.24 -13.52 7.16
CA PHE A 91 1.25 -14.54 7.50
C PHE A 91 1.84 -15.95 7.65
N LYS A 92 3.14 -16.03 7.96
CA LYS A 92 3.79 -17.28 8.34
C LYS A 92 3.24 -17.84 9.66
#